data_AF-A0A2N5KCF5-F1
#
_entry.id   AF-A0A2N5KCF5-F1
#
_cell.length_a   1.000
_cell.length_b   1.000
_cell.length_c   1.000
_cell.angle_alpha   90.00
_cell.angle_beta   90.00
_cell.angle_gamma   90.00
#
_symmetry.space_group_name_H-M   'P 1'
#
loop_
_entity.id
_entity.type
_entity.pdbx_description
1 polymer ?
#
loop_
_entity_poly.entity_id
_entity_poly.type
_entity_poly.pdbx_seq_one_letter_code
_entity_poly.pdbx_strand_id
1 'polypeptide(L)'
;MSPRSRSLASIIGATTYVLVLGAIAQFFIFPILHDQWIATIVQVLFYVVLALPFIFIEPKLLQLCRAPHRQLAVGLTLITAATLFALVQNDFNSTLVANNLLRQSFTGPIEELIFRGYIWQRSLQYTDNLVVAAVLNIVAFGVVHVPFIIAQQMNPLIMIAIAIIGFLLLLVRIKYKNVVL
;
A
#
# COMPACT_ATOMS: atom_id res chain seq x y z
N MET A 1 -26.47 13.62 3.78
CA MET A 1 -25.81 12.44 3.17
C MET A 1 -26.09 11.19 4.01
N SER A 2 -26.49 10.08 3.37
CA SER A 2 -26.70 8.79 4.03
C SER A 2 -25.37 8.21 4.55
N PRO A 3 -25.38 7.28 5.54
CA PRO A 3 -24.16 6.60 6.01
C PRO A 3 -23.35 5.98 4.87
N ARG A 4 -24.00 5.27 3.93
CA ARG A 4 -23.35 4.69 2.75
C ARG A 4 -22.69 5.75 1.86
N SER A 5 -23.37 6.86 1.59
CA SER A 5 -22.78 7.94 0.77
C SER A 5 -21.56 8.59 1.43
N ARG A 6 -21.53 8.69 2.77
CA ARG A 6 -20.36 9.17 3.50
C ARG A 6 -19.19 8.20 3.40
N SER A 7 -19.44 6.90 3.56
CA SER A 7 -18.39 5.87 3.43
C SER A 7 -17.78 5.83 2.04
N LEU A 8 -18.59 5.92 0.97
CA LEU A 8 -18.07 6.00 -0.39
C LEU A 8 -17.22 7.26 -0.61
N ALA A 9 -17.69 8.42 -0.14
CA ALA A 9 -16.92 9.67 -0.20
C ALA A 9 -15.59 9.55 0.57
N SER A 10 -15.56 8.88 1.72
CA SER A 10 -14.33 8.61 2.47
C SER A 10 -13.37 7.69 1.71
N ILE A 11 -13.86 6.67 1.02
CA ILE A 11 -13.01 5.81 0.16
C ILE A 11 -12.39 6.64 -0.95
N ILE A 12 -13.22 7.37 -1.71
CA ILE A 12 -12.76 8.22 -2.82
C ILE A 12 -11.78 9.28 -2.32
N GLY A 13 -12.10 9.96 -1.22
CA GLY A 13 -11.24 10.97 -0.62
C GLY A 13 -9.90 10.42 -0.16
N ALA A 14 -9.89 9.25 0.49
CA ALA A 14 -8.67 8.56 0.90
C ALA A 14 -7.80 8.16 -0.29
N THR A 15 -8.39 7.52 -1.31
CA THR A 15 -7.67 7.13 -2.52
C THR A 15 -7.12 8.34 -3.26
N THR A 16 -7.91 9.41 -3.39
CA THR A 16 -7.49 10.66 -4.04
C THR A 16 -6.33 11.32 -3.28
N TYR A 17 -6.40 11.39 -1.95
CA TYR A 17 -5.35 11.92 -1.10
C TYR A 17 -4.02 11.17 -1.31
N VAL A 18 -4.04 9.83 -1.22
CA VAL A 18 -2.84 9.00 -1.41
C VAL A 18 -2.32 9.12 -2.84
N LEU A 19 -3.20 9.13 -3.84
CA LEU A 19 -2.84 9.27 -5.24
C LEU A 19 -2.14 10.61 -5.53
N VAL A 20 -2.72 11.73 -5.06
CA VAL A 20 -2.18 13.08 -5.29
C VAL A 20 -0.82 13.24 -4.63
N LEU A 21 -0.71 12.87 -3.35
CA LEU A 21 0.58 12.96 -2.67
C LEU A 21 1.60 12.01 -3.27
N GLY A 22 1.18 10.78 -3.63
CA GLY A 22 2.03 9.82 -4.33
C GLY A 22 2.56 10.38 -5.64
N ALA A 23 1.71 11.03 -6.44
CA ALA A 23 2.13 11.71 -7.66
C ALA A 23 3.13 12.84 -7.38
N ILE A 24 2.88 13.67 -6.36
CA ILE A 24 3.82 14.74 -5.96
C ILE A 24 5.19 14.14 -5.61
N ALA A 25 5.22 13.09 -4.80
CA ALA A 25 6.46 12.45 -4.41
C ALA A 25 7.21 11.87 -5.63
N GLN A 26 6.51 11.17 -6.52
CA GLN A 26 7.13 10.50 -7.68
C GLN A 26 7.63 11.46 -8.76
N PHE A 27 6.92 12.56 -9.02
CA PHE A 27 7.29 13.47 -10.12
C PHE A 27 8.15 14.66 -9.67
N PHE A 28 8.16 15.02 -8.38
CA PHE A 28 8.84 16.23 -7.92
C PHE A 28 9.89 15.97 -6.82
N ILE A 29 9.70 14.97 -5.96
CA ILE A 29 10.61 14.74 -4.82
C ILE A 29 11.66 13.68 -5.17
N PHE A 30 11.25 12.48 -5.57
CA PHE A 30 12.20 11.39 -5.83
C PHE A 30 13.15 11.63 -7.02
N PRO A 31 12.76 12.33 -8.11
CA PRO A 31 13.68 12.59 -9.22
C PRO A 31 14.90 13.45 -8.85
N ILE A 32 14.83 14.23 -7.77
CA ILE A 32 15.95 15.08 -7.31
C ILE A 32 16.85 14.40 -6.28
N LEU A 33 16.46 13.22 -5.79
CA LEU A 33 17.22 12.45 -4.80
C LEU A 33 18.12 11.41 -5.49
N HIS A 34 19.39 11.76 -5.63
CA HIS A 34 20.38 10.93 -6.32
C HIS A 34 20.98 9.85 -5.42
N ASP A 35 20.99 10.07 -4.11
CA ASP A 35 21.46 9.09 -3.13
C ASP A 35 20.33 8.12 -2.74
N GLN A 36 20.58 6.82 -2.91
CA GLN A 36 19.58 5.78 -2.67
C GLN A 36 19.16 5.65 -1.19
N TRP A 37 20.07 5.92 -0.26
CA TRP A 37 19.77 5.89 1.17
C TRP A 37 18.92 7.08 1.57
N ILE A 38 19.24 8.27 1.06
CA ILE A 38 18.42 9.46 1.26
C ILE A 38 17.03 9.23 0.66
N ALA A 39 16.94 8.71 -0.57
CA ALA A 39 15.66 8.39 -1.21
C ALA A 39 14.84 7.40 -0.37
N THR A 40 15.49 6.38 0.20
CA THR A 40 14.83 5.41 1.08
C THR A 40 14.28 6.06 2.34
N ILE A 41 15.08 6.88 3.04
CA ILE A 41 14.65 7.57 4.26
C ILE A 41 13.47 8.52 3.95
N VAL A 42 13.60 9.32 2.89
CA VAL A 42 12.53 10.26 2.49
C VAL A 42 11.25 9.50 2.13
N GLN A 43 11.36 8.36 1.46
CA GLN A 43 10.19 7.54 1.15
C GLN A 43 9.52 6.98 2.40
N VAL A 44 10.28 6.46 3.37
CA VAL A 44 9.72 5.99 4.64
C VAL A 44 9.00 7.12 5.37
N LEU A 45 9.62 8.30 5.50
CA LEU A 45 9.02 9.46 6.14
C LEU A 45 7.75 9.93 5.42
N PHE A 46 7.78 9.96 4.09
CA PHE A 46 6.63 10.30 3.27
C PHE A 46 5.46 9.33 3.50
N TYR A 47 5.72 8.04 3.58
CA TYR A 47 4.70 7.04 3.91
C TYR A 47 4.15 7.20 5.33
N VAL A 48 4.99 7.54 6.31
CA VAL A 48 4.49 7.88 7.66
C VAL A 48 3.53 9.06 7.59
N VAL A 49 3.90 10.13 6.89
CA VAL A 49 3.04 11.31 6.69
C VAL A 49 1.73 10.95 5.98
N LEU A 50 1.78 10.08 4.97
CA LEU A 50 0.58 9.57 4.29
C LEU A 50 -0.38 8.85 5.25
N ALA A 51 0.13 8.10 6.22
CA ALA A 51 -0.73 7.36 7.16
C ALA A 51 -1.32 8.22 8.28
N LEU A 52 -0.69 9.34 8.64
CA LEU A 52 -1.08 10.16 9.80
C LEU A 52 -2.56 10.57 9.81
N PRO A 53 -3.17 11.07 8.72
CA PRO A 53 -4.58 11.46 8.73
C PRO A 53 -5.50 10.27 9.04
N PHE A 54 -5.19 9.08 8.55
CA PHE A 54 -5.99 7.88 8.79
C PHE A 54 -5.90 7.42 10.24
N ILE A 55 -4.71 7.44 10.82
CA ILE A 55 -4.49 7.13 12.25
C ILE A 55 -5.21 8.16 13.13
N PHE A 56 -5.18 9.45 12.75
CA PHE A 56 -5.86 10.50 13.51
C PHE A 56 -7.40 10.36 13.45
N ILE A 57 -7.95 10.08 12.27
CA ILE A 57 -9.39 9.85 12.09
C ILE A 57 -9.85 8.57 12.78
N GLU A 58 -9.03 7.52 12.77
CA GLU A 58 -9.37 6.21 13.29
C GLU A 58 -8.21 5.59 14.11
N PRO A 59 -7.98 6.04 15.36
CA PRO A 59 -6.85 5.58 16.18
C PRO A 59 -6.86 4.07 16.46
N LYS A 60 -8.03 3.43 16.36
CA LYS A 60 -8.19 1.98 16.47
C LYS A 60 -7.45 1.21 15.38
N LEU A 61 -7.06 1.85 14.27
CA LEU A 61 -6.20 1.25 13.24
C LEU A 61 -4.88 0.74 13.84
N LEU A 62 -4.32 1.41 14.85
CA LEU A 62 -3.08 0.97 15.51
C LEU A 62 -3.25 -0.36 16.28
N GLN A 63 -4.48 -0.72 16.66
CA GLN A 63 -4.74 -2.02 17.26
C GLN A 63 -4.63 -3.15 16.23
N LEU A 64 -4.81 -2.83 14.94
CA LEU A 64 -4.70 -3.78 13.85
C LEU A 64 -3.23 -4.13 13.52
N CYS A 65 -2.26 -3.32 13.99
CA CYS A 65 -0.82 -3.60 13.89
C CYS A 65 -0.34 -4.72 14.85
N ARG A 66 -1.23 -5.34 15.64
CA ARG A 66 -0.89 -6.47 16.50
C ARG A 66 -0.96 -7.78 15.73
N ALA A 67 -0.16 -7.90 14.66
CA ALA A 67 -0.13 -9.08 13.81
C ALA A 67 0.59 -10.26 14.50
N PRO A 68 -0.02 -11.47 14.56
CA PRO A 68 0.67 -12.69 14.93
C PRO A 68 1.87 -12.95 14.02
N HIS A 69 2.97 -13.52 14.54
CA HIS A 69 4.23 -13.78 13.80
C HIS A 69 4.04 -14.46 12.43
N ARG A 70 3.01 -15.29 12.27
CA ARG A 70 2.69 -15.98 11.00
C ARG A 70 2.21 -15.03 9.91
N GLN A 71 1.51 -13.94 10.24
CA GLN A 71 1.08 -12.92 9.28
C GLN A 71 2.25 -12.03 8.88
N LEU A 72 3.11 -11.69 9.84
CA LEU A 72 4.35 -10.97 9.57
C LEU A 72 5.21 -11.76 8.55
N ALA A 73 5.35 -13.08 8.74
CA ALA A 73 6.08 -13.93 7.81
C ALA A 73 5.48 -13.93 6.39
N VAL A 74 4.15 -13.96 6.26
CA VAL A 74 3.47 -13.89 4.94
C VAL A 74 3.69 -12.53 4.27
N GLY A 75 3.55 -11.43 5.02
CA GLY A 75 3.80 -10.09 4.49
C GLY A 75 5.24 -9.91 4.02
N LEU A 76 6.22 -10.34 4.84
CA LEU A 76 7.64 -10.32 4.48
C LEU A 76 7.93 -11.19 3.26
N THR A 77 7.27 -12.35 3.14
CA THR A 77 7.42 -13.23 1.97
C THR A 77 6.88 -12.57 0.70
N LEU A 78 5.72 -11.92 0.77
CA LEU A 78 5.12 -11.20 -0.38
C LEU A 78 5.97 -9.99 -0.80
N ILE A 79 6.48 -9.23 0.18
CA ILE A 79 7.43 -8.13 -0.06
C ILE A 79 8.71 -8.65 -0.73
N THR A 80 9.27 -9.74 -0.21
CA THR A 80 10.49 -10.35 -0.74
C THR A 80 10.25 -10.87 -2.17
N ALA A 81 9.13 -11.54 -2.42
CA ALA A 81 8.75 -12.03 -3.74
C ALA A 81 8.55 -10.88 -4.75
N ALA A 82 7.89 -9.80 -4.35
CA ALA A 82 7.72 -8.61 -5.20
C ALA A 82 9.07 -7.95 -5.52
N THR A 83 9.96 -7.86 -4.53
CA THR A 83 11.31 -7.32 -4.69
C THR A 83 12.14 -8.19 -5.63
N LEU A 84 12.10 -9.51 -5.47
CA LEU A 84 12.79 -10.45 -6.34
C LEU A 84 12.23 -10.41 -7.77
N PHE A 85 10.91 -10.31 -7.94
CA PHE A 85 10.30 -10.19 -9.27
C PHE A 85 10.74 -8.92 -10.01
N ALA A 86 10.81 -7.77 -9.31
CA ALA A 86 11.32 -6.53 -9.87
C ALA A 86 12.83 -6.59 -10.19
N LEU A 87 13.59 -7.41 -9.45
CA LEU A 87 15.02 -7.60 -9.66
C LEU A 87 15.34 -8.61 -10.76
N VAL A 88 14.50 -9.60 -11.05
CA VAL A 88 14.69 -10.52 -12.19
C VAL A 88 14.69 -9.77 -13.53
N GLN A 89 14.20 -8.53 -13.55
CA GLN A 89 14.25 -7.64 -14.71
C GLN A 89 15.50 -6.75 -14.77
N ASN A 90 16.43 -6.86 -13.81
CA ASN A 90 17.66 -6.06 -13.73
C ASN A 90 18.87 -6.95 -13.35
N ASP A 91 20.10 -6.52 -13.63
CA ASP A 91 21.30 -7.22 -13.15
C ASP A 91 21.33 -7.26 -11.62
N PHE A 92 21.61 -8.44 -11.05
CA PHE A 92 21.54 -8.65 -9.60
C PHE A 92 22.54 -7.77 -8.84
N ASN A 93 22.04 -6.86 -7.99
CA ASN A 93 22.83 -5.97 -7.13
C ASN A 93 22.37 -6.11 -5.67
N SER A 94 23.23 -6.67 -4.81
CA SER A 94 22.90 -6.97 -3.41
C SER A 94 22.58 -5.73 -2.57
N THR A 95 23.25 -4.60 -2.82
CA THR A 95 22.96 -3.32 -2.14
C THR A 95 21.58 -2.79 -2.54
N LEU A 96 21.21 -2.91 -3.81
CA LEU A 96 19.88 -2.57 -4.30
C LEU A 96 18.79 -3.46 -3.68
N VAL A 97 19.07 -4.77 -3.55
CA VAL A 97 18.16 -5.72 -2.90
C VAL A 97 17.93 -5.32 -1.44
N ALA A 98 19.01 -5.07 -0.69
CA ALA A 98 18.93 -4.69 0.72
C ALA A 98 18.15 -3.37 0.92
N ASN A 99 18.41 -2.35 0.10
CA ASN A 99 17.69 -1.08 0.13
C ASN A 99 16.19 -1.27 -0.15
N ASN A 100 15.86 -2.06 -1.18
CA ASN A 100 14.46 -2.34 -1.52
C ASN A 100 13.75 -3.13 -0.40
N LEU A 101 14.39 -4.14 0.17
CA LEU A 101 13.83 -4.92 1.28
C LEU A 101 13.60 -4.05 2.53
N LEU A 102 14.58 -3.23 2.89
CA LEU A 102 14.47 -2.31 4.02
C LEU A 102 13.29 -1.37 3.79
N ARG A 103 13.27 -0.71 2.63
CA ARG A 103 12.19 0.21 2.24
C ARG A 103 10.81 -0.44 2.34
N GLN A 104 10.64 -1.61 1.70
CA GLN A 104 9.35 -2.30 1.67
C GLN A 104 8.91 -2.81 3.04
N SER A 105 9.86 -3.15 3.92
CA SER A 105 9.57 -3.54 5.30
C SER A 105 8.95 -2.40 6.13
N PHE A 106 9.17 -1.13 5.74
CA PHE A 106 8.54 0.03 6.37
C PHE A 106 7.31 0.53 5.62
N THR A 107 7.35 0.59 4.28
CA THR A 107 6.22 1.11 3.48
C THR A 107 5.05 0.12 3.44
N GLY A 108 5.31 -1.18 3.41
CA GLY A 108 4.28 -2.23 3.38
C GLY A 108 3.28 -2.15 4.55
N PRO A 109 3.73 -2.14 5.83
CA PRO A 109 2.85 -1.96 6.99
C PRO A 109 1.94 -0.72 6.90
N ILE A 110 2.49 0.38 6.38
CA ILE A 110 1.79 1.65 6.24
C ILE A 110 0.71 1.55 5.16
N GLU A 111 1.02 0.93 4.01
CA GLU A 111 0.00 0.64 2.99
C GLU A 111 -1.10 -0.26 3.54
N GLU A 112 -0.74 -1.28 4.31
CA GLU A 112 -1.71 -2.16 4.94
C GLU A 112 -2.66 -1.39 5.87
N LEU A 113 -2.17 -0.44 6.67
CA LEU A 113 -3.00 0.44 7.50
C LEU A 113 -4.01 1.25 6.69
N ILE A 114 -3.59 1.79 5.55
CA ILE A 114 -4.44 2.62 4.69
C ILE A 114 -5.47 1.73 3.97
N PHE A 115 -5.02 0.69 3.27
CA PHE A 115 -5.86 -0.11 2.40
C PHE A 115 -6.64 -1.17 3.18
N ARG A 116 -5.97 -2.06 3.93
CA ARG A 116 -6.62 -3.18 4.63
C ARG A 116 -7.15 -2.76 6.01
N GLY A 117 -6.74 -1.61 6.51
CA GLY A 117 -7.32 -0.93 7.67
C GLY A 117 -8.47 -0.02 7.26
N TYR A 118 -8.15 1.23 6.93
CA TYR A 118 -9.13 2.29 6.74
C TYR A 118 -10.09 2.05 5.57
N ILE A 119 -9.55 1.88 4.34
CA ILE A 119 -10.36 1.74 3.12
C ILE A 119 -11.25 0.50 3.22
N TRP A 120 -10.71 -0.63 3.70
CA TRP A 120 -11.48 -1.86 3.91
C TRP A 120 -12.68 -1.66 4.85
N GLN A 121 -12.46 -1.01 6.00
CA GLN A 121 -13.55 -0.71 6.94
C GLN A 121 -14.63 0.18 6.31
N ARG A 122 -14.23 1.19 5.52
CA ARG A 122 -15.18 2.04 4.80
C ARG A 122 -15.93 1.27 3.70
N SER A 123 -15.26 0.35 3.01
CA SER A 123 -15.91 -0.52 2.03
C SER A 123 -17.01 -1.38 2.67
N LEU A 124 -16.75 -1.97 3.85
CA LEU A 124 -17.76 -2.75 4.57
C LEU A 124 -18.92 -1.91 5.13
N GLN A 125 -18.70 -0.62 5.38
CA GLN A 125 -19.78 0.31 5.77
C GLN A 125 -20.61 0.77 4.56
N TYR A 126 -20.02 0.74 3.36
CA TYR A 126 -20.68 1.14 2.13
C TYR A 126 -21.61 0.05 1.58
N THR A 127 -21.19 -1.22 1.66
CA THR A 127 -21.91 -2.35 1.06
C THR A 127 -21.88 -3.59 1.96
N ASP A 128 -22.98 -4.35 1.98
CA ASP A 128 -23.07 -5.64 2.66
C ASP A 128 -22.50 -6.78 1.79
N ASN A 129 -22.21 -6.51 0.51
CA ASN A 129 -21.62 -7.49 -0.40
C ASN A 129 -20.09 -7.49 -0.26
N LEU A 130 -19.55 -8.56 0.32
CA LEU A 130 -18.11 -8.75 0.55
C LEU A 130 -17.27 -8.69 -0.73
N VAL A 131 -17.81 -9.19 -1.85
CA VAL A 131 -17.11 -9.15 -3.16
C VAL A 131 -16.96 -7.71 -3.64
N VAL A 132 -18.02 -6.90 -3.50
CA VAL A 132 -17.96 -5.48 -3.87
C VAL A 132 -16.97 -4.73 -2.97
N ALA A 133 -16.98 -5.01 -1.67
CA ALA A 133 -16.00 -4.41 -0.74
C ALA A 133 -14.55 -4.78 -1.10
N ALA A 134 -14.33 -6.02 -1.53
CA ALA A 134 -13.01 -6.50 -1.97
C ALA A 134 -12.55 -5.83 -3.26
N VAL A 135 -13.44 -5.72 -4.25
CA VAL A 135 -13.14 -5.04 -5.52
C VAL A 135 -12.76 -3.57 -5.27
N LEU A 136 -13.52 -2.85 -4.44
CA LEU A 136 -13.21 -1.46 -4.08
C LEU A 136 -11.80 -1.32 -3.46
N ASN A 137 -11.42 -2.26 -2.60
CA ASN A 137 -10.11 -2.25 -1.96
C ASN A 137 -8.98 -2.50 -2.95
N ILE A 138 -9.10 -3.52 -3.80
CA ILE A 138 -8.10 -3.90 -4.80
C ILE A 138 -7.93 -2.80 -5.84
N VAL A 139 -9.03 -2.20 -6.30
CA VAL A 139 -9.00 -1.07 -7.23
C VAL A 139 -8.32 0.14 -6.59
N ALA A 140 -8.69 0.51 -5.36
CA ALA A 140 -8.04 1.61 -4.66
C ALA A 140 -6.53 1.36 -4.49
N PHE A 141 -6.14 0.14 -4.11
CA PHE A 141 -4.73 -0.26 -3.98
C PHE A 141 -4.01 -0.17 -5.33
N GLY A 142 -4.58 -0.68 -6.42
CA GLY A 142 -3.96 -0.60 -7.74
C GLY A 142 -3.80 0.85 -8.24
N VAL A 143 -4.85 1.66 -8.12
CA VAL A 143 -4.87 3.04 -8.63
C VAL A 143 -3.77 3.91 -8.00
N VAL A 144 -3.49 3.76 -6.71
CA VAL A 144 -2.45 4.58 -6.06
C VAL A 144 -1.03 4.29 -6.54
N HIS A 145 -0.79 3.16 -7.21
CA HIS A 145 0.51 2.81 -7.76
C HIS A 145 0.74 3.37 -9.17
N VAL A 146 -0.30 3.88 -9.83
CA VAL A 146 -0.22 4.40 -11.20
C VAL A 146 0.84 5.50 -11.36
N PRO A 147 0.97 6.49 -10.47
CA PRO A 147 2.00 7.52 -10.61
C PRO A 147 3.42 6.96 -10.62
N PHE A 148 3.70 5.96 -9.78
CA PHE A 148 5.00 5.28 -9.73
C PHE A 148 5.29 4.55 -11.04
N ILE A 149 4.32 3.79 -11.56
CA ILE A 149 4.46 3.06 -12.83
C ILE A 149 4.77 4.02 -13.99
N ILE A 150 4.06 5.15 -14.05
CA ILE A 150 4.28 6.17 -15.09
C ILE A 150 5.66 6.82 -14.92
N ALA A 151 5.99 7.29 -13.72
CA ALA A 151 7.25 7.99 -13.44
C ALA A 151 8.47 7.11 -13.74
N GLN A 152 8.38 5.81 -13.45
CA GLN A 152 9.45 4.83 -13.68
C GLN A 152 9.37 4.14 -15.05
N GLN A 153 8.45 4.56 -15.92
CA GLN A 153 8.23 3.99 -17.27
C GLN A 153 8.11 2.46 -17.27
N MET A 154 7.48 1.89 -16.23
CA MET A 154 7.36 0.44 -16.09
C MET A 154 6.34 -0.13 -17.07
N ASN A 155 6.50 -1.41 -17.42
CA ASN A 155 5.51 -2.12 -18.22
C ASN A 155 4.13 -2.08 -17.51
N PRO A 156 3.05 -1.58 -18.15
CA PRO A 156 1.72 -1.50 -17.55
C PRO A 156 1.17 -2.85 -17.04
N LEU A 157 1.66 -3.97 -17.57
CA LEU A 157 1.30 -5.32 -17.09
C LEU A 157 1.65 -5.53 -15.60
N ILE A 158 2.54 -4.73 -15.01
CA ILE A 158 2.81 -4.76 -13.57
C ILE A 158 1.58 -4.46 -12.72
N MET A 159 0.57 -3.77 -13.27
CA MET A 159 -0.73 -3.56 -12.62
C MET A 159 -1.42 -4.88 -12.30
N ILE A 160 -1.24 -5.92 -13.12
CA ILE A 160 -1.80 -7.25 -12.87
C ILE A 160 -1.11 -7.86 -11.64
N ALA A 161 0.22 -7.76 -11.55
CA ALA A 161 0.97 -8.23 -10.39
C ALA A 161 0.56 -7.49 -9.11
N ILE A 162 0.40 -6.16 -9.18
CA ILE A 162 -0.07 -5.33 -8.06
C ILE A 162 -1.48 -5.72 -7.64
N ALA A 163 -2.39 -5.97 -8.59
CA ALA A 163 -3.75 -6.42 -8.29
C ALA A 163 -3.75 -7.81 -7.63
N ILE A 164 -2.92 -8.74 -8.10
CA ILE A 164 -2.76 -10.08 -7.50
C ILE A 164 -2.22 -9.97 -6.07
N ILE A 165 -1.15 -9.21 -5.85
CA ILE A 165 -0.61 -8.95 -4.51
C ILE A 165 -1.67 -8.30 -3.62
N GLY A 166 -2.37 -7.31 -4.17
CA GLY A 166 -3.52 -6.63 -3.58
C GLY A 166 -4.55 -7.60 -3.02
N PHE A 167 -5.00 -8.49 -3.89
CA PHE A 167 -5.96 -9.55 -3.61
C PHE A 167 -5.45 -10.56 -2.57
N LEU A 168 -4.21 -11.04 -2.71
CA LEU A 168 -3.63 -12.01 -1.77
C LEU A 168 -3.54 -11.43 -0.35
N LEU A 169 -3.06 -10.21 -0.20
CA LEU A 169 -3.02 -9.51 1.09
C LEU A 169 -4.43 -9.30 1.67
N LEU A 170 -5.41 -9.01 0.82
CA LEU A 170 -6.80 -8.91 1.25
C LEU A 170 -7.36 -10.25 1.74
N LEU A 171 -7.04 -11.37 1.08
CA LEU A 171 -7.45 -12.70 1.55
C LEU A 171 -6.86 -13.01 2.93
N VAL A 172 -5.61 -12.63 3.17
CA VAL A 172 -4.97 -12.74 4.50
C VAL A 172 -5.75 -11.90 5.51
N ARG A 173 -6.06 -10.64 5.18
CA ARG A 173 -6.87 -9.74 6.02
C ARG A 173 -8.24 -10.34 6.39
N ILE A 174 -8.94 -10.93 5.43
CA ILE A 174 -10.25 -11.56 5.62
C ILE A 174 -10.14 -12.77 6.55
N LYS A 175 -9.16 -13.66 6.30
CA LYS A 175 -8.95 -14.87 7.09
C LYS A 175 -8.59 -14.56 8.54
N TYR A 176 -7.73 -13.58 8.75
CA TYR A 176 -7.09 -13.35 10.04
C TYR A 176 -7.61 -12.15 10.83
N LYS A 177 -8.44 -11.31 10.23
CA LYS A 177 -9.06 -10.14 10.87
C LYS A 177 -8.09 -9.09 11.45
N ASN A 178 -6.80 -9.16 11.13
CA ASN A 178 -5.80 -8.13 11.41
C ASN A 178 -5.20 -7.56 10.12
N VAL A 179 -4.68 -6.34 10.21
CA VAL A 179 -3.95 -5.68 9.12
C VAL A 179 -2.52 -6.21 9.18
N VAL A 180 -1.98 -6.64 8.05
CA VAL A 180 -0.76 -7.44 8.02
C VAL A 180 0.47 -6.53 8.11
N LEU A 181 1.48 -7.01 8.84
CA LEU A 181 2.78 -6.42 9.21
C LEU A 181 2.74 -5.40 10.36
#